data_AF-A0A0D2GFR2-F1
#
_entry.id   AF-A0A0D2GFR2-F1
#
_cell.length_a   1.000
_cell.length_b   1.000
_cell.length_c   1.000
_cell.angle_alpha   90.00
_cell.angle_beta   90.00
_cell.angle_gamma   90.00
#
_symmetry.space_group_name_H-M   'P 1'
#
loop_
_entity.id
_entity.type
_entity.pdbx_description
1 polymer ?
#
loop_
_entity_poly.entity_id
_entity_poly.type
_entity_poly.pdbx_seq_one_letter_code
_entity_poly.pdbx_strand_id
1 'polypeptide(L)'
;MTSVCPPASLVASSVNLHLHLRTPLINSPLHFAVLDYFTNDHFFLPTTGRWLWNEPQKIQQHTSKFDVKALKNAVTKTAGLEGRSPGVHLEKLAEGGSNKVLAATIGRQRFVIKIPDPVVPQRLVMASEVATLEFLRAELRLPVPRVLTAGARTLHENSAVKLGD
;
A
#
# COMPACT_ATOMS: atom_id res chain seq x y z
N MET A 1 -45.62 22.69 2.10
CA MET A 1 -44.62 23.51 2.83
C MET A 1 -43.40 22.65 3.05
N THR A 2 -42.39 22.87 2.21
CA THR A 2 -41.12 22.13 2.15
C THR A 2 -40.10 22.81 3.05
N SER A 3 -39.35 22.03 3.84
CA SER A 3 -38.18 22.51 4.59
C SER A 3 -36.94 21.82 4.04
N VAL A 4 -36.03 22.62 3.50
CA VAL A 4 -34.72 22.21 2.99
C VAL A 4 -33.68 23.01 3.77
N CYS A 5 -32.84 22.33 4.55
CA CYS A 5 -31.64 22.91 5.15
C CYS A 5 -30.48 22.92 4.14
N PRO A 6 -29.61 23.94 4.13
CA PRO A 6 -28.37 23.94 3.35
C PRO A 6 -27.17 23.45 4.21
N PRO A 7 -26.11 22.89 3.61
CA PRO A 7 -24.84 22.66 4.31
C PRO A 7 -23.90 23.87 4.18
N ALA A 8 -23.23 24.18 5.29
CA ALA A 8 -22.26 25.26 5.44
C ALA A 8 -20.94 24.94 4.73
N SER A 9 -20.40 25.94 4.03
CA SER A 9 -19.01 25.99 3.56
C SER A 9 -18.11 26.54 4.67
N LEU A 10 -16.92 25.96 4.84
CA LEU A 10 -15.86 26.52 5.65
C LEU A 10 -14.61 26.67 4.80
N VAL A 11 -14.34 27.92 4.45
CA VAL A 11 -13.09 28.43 3.89
C VAL A 11 -12.19 28.77 5.07
N ALA A 12 -10.93 28.32 5.06
CA ALA A 12 -9.91 28.82 5.96
C ALA A 12 -8.77 29.40 5.14
N SER A 13 -8.54 30.71 5.30
CA SER A 13 -7.45 31.46 4.70
C SER A 13 -6.36 31.73 5.76
N SER A 14 -5.11 31.44 5.35
CA SER A 14 -3.84 32.16 5.56
C SER A 14 -3.47 32.76 6.93
N VAL A 15 -2.23 32.48 7.39
CA VAL A 15 -1.22 33.52 7.72
C VAL A 15 0.21 32.98 7.49
N ASN A 16 1.08 33.83 6.90
CA ASN A 16 2.51 33.66 6.59
C ASN A 16 3.45 34.02 7.76
N LEU A 17 4.68 33.48 7.78
CA LEU A 17 5.85 34.15 8.39
C LEU A 17 7.13 33.93 7.55
N HIS A 18 7.99 34.96 7.47
CA HIS A 18 9.00 35.19 6.40
C HIS A 18 10.43 35.35 6.97
N LEU A 19 11.39 34.53 6.46
CA LEU A 19 12.88 34.63 6.29
C LEU A 19 13.84 35.11 7.45
N HIS A 20 15.13 34.70 7.59
CA HIS A 20 16.27 34.73 6.63
C HIS A 20 17.54 33.92 7.09
N LEU A 21 18.14 33.13 6.16
CA LEU A 21 19.54 32.68 5.89
C LEU A 21 20.53 32.08 6.95
N ARG A 22 21.02 30.83 6.69
CA ARG A 22 22.39 30.46 6.21
C ARG A 22 22.56 28.92 6.10
N THR A 23 23.16 28.45 5.00
CA THR A 23 23.42 27.03 4.63
C THR A 23 24.71 26.47 5.29
N PRO A 24 24.94 25.14 5.31
CA PRO A 24 25.54 24.49 4.15
C PRO A 24 24.75 23.25 3.67
N LEU A 25 24.90 23.02 2.38
CA LEU A 25 24.30 21.98 1.55
C LEU A 25 24.54 20.59 2.17
N ILE A 26 23.47 19.83 2.45
CA ILE A 26 23.41 18.34 2.49
C ILE A 26 21.99 17.85 2.87
N ASN A 27 21.18 18.65 3.57
CA ASN A 27 19.83 18.24 4.01
C ASN A 27 18.71 18.96 3.25
N SER A 28 18.64 18.75 1.93
CA SER A 28 17.52 19.25 1.12
C SER A 28 16.36 18.24 1.14
N PRO A 29 15.12 18.61 1.52
CA PRO A 29 13.96 17.74 1.38
C PRO A 29 13.67 17.39 -0.08
N LEU A 30 14.16 18.19 -1.04
CA LEU A 30 14.11 17.85 -2.46
C LEU A 30 15.14 16.78 -2.83
N HIS A 31 16.29 16.70 -2.17
CA HIS A 31 17.22 15.58 -2.39
C HIS A 31 16.66 14.26 -1.84
N PHE A 32 15.99 14.32 -0.69
CA PHE A 32 15.27 13.19 -0.12
C PHE A 32 14.09 12.76 -1.02
N ALA A 33 13.26 13.72 -1.47
CA ALA A 33 12.12 13.44 -2.34
C ALA A 33 12.51 12.99 -3.76
N VAL A 34 13.63 13.49 -4.31
CA VAL A 34 14.12 13.10 -5.64
C VAL A 34 14.78 11.71 -5.58
N LEU A 35 15.51 11.36 -4.52
CA LEU A 35 16.02 10.00 -4.35
C LEU A 35 14.90 8.99 -4.10
N ASP A 36 13.88 9.33 -3.31
CA ASP A 36 12.66 8.52 -3.13
C ASP A 36 11.88 8.31 -4.45
N TYR A 37 12.06 9.19 -5.43
CA TYR A 37 11.49 9.05 -6.78
C TYR A 37 12.28 8.06 -7.65
N PHE A 38 13.57 7.87 -7.39
CA PHE A 38 14.44 6.92 -8.10
C PHE A 38 14.55 5.57 -7.40
N THR A 39 14.24 5.49 -6.11
CA THR A 39 14.21 4.25 -5.35
C THR A 39 12.78 3.75 -5.17
N ASN A 40 12.59 2.43 -5.10
CA ASN A 40 11.29 1.83 -4.77
C ASN A 40 10.93 2.01 -3.27
N ASP A 41 11.64 2.90 -2.55
CA ASP A 41 11.61 2.98 -1.10
C ASP A 41 10.24 3.39 -0.56
N HIS A 42 9.50 4.21 -1.31
CA HIS A 42 8.12 4.60 -0.96
C HIS A 42 7.15 3.40 -0.85
N PHE A 43 7.41 2.26 -1.50
CA PHE A 43 6.60 1.05 -1.34
C PHE A 43 6.90 0.31 -0.03
N PHE A 44 8.11 0.44 0.50
CA PHE A 44 8.59 -0.31 1.67
C PHE A 44 8.45 0.49 2.96
N LEU A 45 8.77 1.78 2.89
CA LEU A 45 8.83 2.66 4.03
C LEU A 45 7.45 2.90 4.62
N PRO A 46 7.34 3.01 5.95
CA PRO A 46 6.15 3.53 6.57
C PRO A 46 5.88 4.97 6.14
N THR A 47 4.69 5.21 5.58
CA THR A 47 4.28 6.53 5.07
C THR A 47 3.13 7.15 5.86
N THR A 48 2.52 6.38 6.77
CA THR A 48 1.32 6.81 7.50
C THR A 48 1.63 6.96 8.99
N GLY A 49 1.39 8.16 9.51
CA GLY A 49 1.56 8.46 10.93
C GLY A 49 3.03 8.60 11.35
N ARG A 50 3.22 8.93 12.63
CA ARG A 50 4.51 9.05 13.29
C ARG A 50 4.46 8.31 14.62
N TRP A 51 5.58 7.76 15.05
CA TRP A 51 5.67 7.13 16.36
C TRP A 51 6.03 8.14 17.44
N LEU A 52 5.34 8.08 18.58
CA LEU A 52 5.59 8.97 19.72
C LEU A 52 6.99 8.78 20.34
N TRP A 53 7.59 7.60 20.19
CA TRP A 53 8.89 7.23 20.76
C TRP A 53 9.66 6.29 19.84
N ASN A 54 11.00 6.37 19.90
CA ASN A 54 11.95 5.57 19.11
C ASN A 54 11.61 5.46 17.61
N GLU A 55 11.15 6.56 17.01
CA GLU A 55 10.69 6.61 15.62
C GLU A 55 11.67 5.98 14.60
N PRO A 56 13.00 6.22 14.65
CA PRO A 56 13.93 5.56 13.74
C PRO A 56 13.92 4.02 13.85
N GLN A 57 13.83 3.49 15.07
CA GLN A 57 13.75 2.04 15.29
C GLN A 57 12.41 1.50 14.80
N LYS A 58 11.33 2.24 15.01
CA LYS A 58 9.99 1.84 14.54
C LYS A 58 9.91 1.84 13.02
N ILE A 59 10.43 2.86 12.35
CA ILE A 59 10.56 2.87 10.89
C ILE A 59 11.30 1.62 10.41
N GLN A 60 12.41 1.28 11.04
CA GLN A 60 13.17 0.08 10.67
C GLN A 60 12.39 -1.22 10.90
N GLN A 61 11.70 -1.37 12.04
CA GLN A 61 10.89 -2.55 12.37
C GLN A 61 9.73 -2.75 11.40
N HIS A 62 9.10 -1.67 10.96
CA HIS A 62 7.93 -1.69 10.10
C HIS A 62 8.29 -1.58 8.59
N THR A 63 9.57 -1.47 8.24
CA THR A 63 10.01 -1.46 6.84
C THR A 63 10.20 -2.89 6.35
N SER A 64 9.46 -3.26 5.31
CA SER A 64 9.61 -4.55 4.63
C SER A 64 10.04 -4.33 3.18
N LYS A 65 11.31 -4.62 2.87
CA LYS A 65 11.80 -4.59 1.49
C LYS A 65 11.37 -5.86 0.76
N PHE A 66 10.95 -5.71 -0.49
CA PHE A 66 10.59 -6.82 -1.37
C PHE A 66 11.05 -6.54 -2.79
N ASP A 67 11.26 -7.59 -3.58
CA ASP A 67 11.63 -7.43 -4.99
C ASP A 67 10.42 -6.97 -5.81
N VAL A 68 10.44 -5.70 -6.22
CA VAL A 68 9.40 -5.09 -7.04
C VAL A 68 9.27 -5.77 -8.42
N LYS A 69 10.38 -6.23 -9.00
CA LYS A 69 10.36 -6.95 -10.28
C LYS A 69 9.70 -8.32 -10.10
N ALA A 70 10.05 -9.04 -9.04
CA ALA A 70 9.40 -10.32 -8.72
C ALA A 70 7.90 -10.12 -8.43
N LEU A 71 7.51 -9.05 -7.72
CA LEU A 71 6.11 -8.71 -7.51
C LEU A 71 5.36 -8.45 -8.82
N LYS A 72 5.94 -7.63 -9.73
CA LYS A 72 5.34 -7.38 -11.05
C LYS A 72 5.19 -8.66 -11.86
N ASN A 73 6.17 -9.56 -11.82
CA ASN A 73 6.09 -10.85 -12.48
C ASN A 73 4.97 -11.73 -11.89
N ALA A 74 4.83 -11.76 -10.56
CA ALA A 74 3.75 -12.50 -9.90
C ALA A 74 2.37 -11.95 -10.29
N VAL A 75 2.21 -10.62 -10.37
CA VAL A 75 0.98 -9.98 -10.87
C VAL A 75 0.70 -10.37 -12.32
N THR A 76 1.70 -10.29 -13.20
CA THR A 76 1.57 -10.66 -14.61
C THR A 76 1.14 -12.12 -14.78
N LYS A 77 1.74 -13.04 -14.02
CA LYS A 77 1.35 -14.45 -14.01
C LYS A 77 -0.07 -14.64 -13.51
N THR A 78 -0.43 -13.98 -12.41
CA THR A 78 -1.78 -14.02 -11.82
C THR A 78 -2.85 -13.47 -12.78
N ALA A 79 -2.48 -12.50 -13.62
CA ALA A 79 -3.35 -11.93 -14.65
C ALA A 79 -3.48 -12.82 -15.91
N GLY A 80 -2.81 -13.97 -15.97
CA GLY A 80 -2.81 -14.88 -17.13
C GLY A 80 -2.01 -14.34 -18.33
N LEU A 81 -1.02 -13.47 -18.08
CA LEU A 81 -0.23 -12.80 -19.11
C LEU A 81 1.25 -13.24 -19.09
N GLU A 82 1.52 -14.46 -18.61
CA GLU A 82 2.86 -15.05 -18.57
C GLU A 82 3.51 -15.09 -19.97
N GLY A 83 4.82 -14.85 -20.03
CA GLY A 83 5.55 -14.72 -21.29
C GLY A 83 5.34 -13.40 -22.04
N ARG A 84 4.49 -12.49 -21.52
CA ARG A 84 4.37 -11.12 -22.02
C ARG A 84 5.12 -10.16 -21.10
N SER A 85 5.46 -8.98 -21.61
CA SER A 85 6.02 -7.86 -20.84
C SER A 85 5.04 -6.68 -20.73
N PRO A 86 3.84 -6.88 -20.17
CA PRO A 86 2.88 -5.80 -20.00
C PRO A 86 3.39 -4.81 -18.93
N GLY A 87 3.11 -3.52 -19.11
CA GLY A 87 3.42 -2.51 -18.11
C GLY A 87 2.57 -2.72 -16.86
N VAL A 88 3.18 -3.18 -15.76
CA VAL A 88 2.53 -3.23 -14.44
C VAL A 88 2.81 -1.94 -13.69
N HIS A 89 1.75 -1.18 -13.41
CA HIS A 89 1.79 -0.01 -12.55
C HIS A 89 1.51 -0.43 -11.10
N LEU A 90 2.37 0.00 -10.17
CA LEU A 90 2.20 -0.24 -8.74
C LEU A 90 1.94 1.08 -8.03
N GLU A 91 1.05 1.05 -7.05
CA GLU A 91 0.69 2.20 -6.22
C GLU A 91 0.50 1.72 -4.79
N LYS A 92 1.00 2.46 -3.79
CA LYS A 92 0.69 2.17 -2.39
C LYS A 92 -0.62 2.83 -2.01
N LEU A 93 -1.64 2.04 -1.67
CA LEU A 93 -2.98 2.54 -1.35
C LEU A 93 -3.12 2.94 0.11
N ALA A 94 -2.62 2.10 1.00
CA ALA A 94 -2.80 2.26 2.42
C ALA A 94 -1.72 1.50 3.19
N GLU A 95 -1.53 1.93 4.42
CA GLU A 95 -0.70 1.25 5.39
C GLU A 95 -1.42 1.28 6.73
N GLY A 96 -1.57 0.11 7.33
CA GLY A 96 -2.10 -0.05 8.67
C GLY A 96 -1.16 -0.89 9.53
N GLY A 97 -1.53 -1.12 10.79
CA GLY A 97 -0.68 -1.87 11.72
C GLY A 97 -0.48 -3.36 11.40
N SER A 98 -1.15 -3.90 10.38
CA SER A 98 -1.06 -5.32 10.00
C SER A 98 -0.55 -5.58 8.59
N ASN A 99 -0.85 -4.70 7.62
CA ASN A 99 -0.47 -4.89 6.22
C ASN A 99 -0.16 -3.54 5.55
N LYS A 100 0.81 -3.57 4.63
CA LYS A 100 0.91 -2.58 3.55
C LYS A 100 0.04 -3.05 2.39
N VAL A 101 -0.80 -2.15 1.89
CA VAL A 101 -1.76 -2.43 0.81
C VAL A 101 -1.30 -1.71 -0.44
N LEU A 102 -0.99 -2.47 -1.48
CA LEU A 102 -0.62 -1.96 -2.80
C LEU A 102 -1.73 -2.25 -3.80
N ALA A 103 -1.89 -1.39 -4.79
CA ALA A 103 -2.60 -1.69 -6.02
C ALA A 103 -1.60 -2.06 -7.11
N ALA A 104 -1.94 -3.06 -7.91
CA ALA A 104 -1.32 -3.29 -9.20
C ALA A 104 -2.36 -3.14 -10.31
N THR A 105 -1.99 -2.43 -11.37
CA THR A 105 -2.85 -2.25 -12.55
C THR A 105 -2.12 -2.73 -13.80
N ILE A 106 -2.83 -3.51 -14.61
CA ILE A 106 -2.34 -4.08 -15.87
C ILE A 106 -3.47 -4.06 -16.91
N GLY A 107 -3.36 -3.15 -17.90
CA GLY A 107 -4.46 -2.88 -18.82
C GLY A 107 -5.72 -2.45 -18.07
N ARG A 108 -6.79 -3.25 -18.16
CA ARG A 108 -8.07 -3.01 -17.46
C ARG A 108 -8.21 -3.76 -16.13
N GLN A 109 -7.25 -4.61 -15.76
CA GLN A 109 -7.32 -5.40 -14.53
C GLN A 109 -6.66 -4.65 -13.38
N ARG A 110 -7.30 -4.66 -12.20
CA ARG A 110 -6.78 -4.10 -10.96
C ARG A 110 -6.71 -5.18 -9.87
N PHE A 111 -5.57 -5.22 -9.18
CA PHE A 111 -5.28 -6.15 -8.11
C PHE A 111 -4.95 -5.39 -6.83
N VAL A 112 -5.37 -5.92 -5.70
CA VAL A 112 -4.97 -5.49 -4.36
C VAL A 112 -3.96 -6.49 -3.82
N ILE A 113 -2.78 -6.01 -3.47
CA ILE A 113 -1.71 -6.81 -2.88
C ILE A 113 -1.61 -6.41 -1.42
N LYS A 114 -1.57 -7.40 -0.54
CA LYS A 114 -1.37 -7.18 0.90
C LYS A 114 -0.06 -7.82 1.31
N ILE A 115 0.83 -6.99 1.82
CA ILE A 115 2.13 -7.41 2.34
C ILE A 115 2.06 -7.24 3.86
N PRO A 116 2.10 -8.34 4.64
CA PRO A 116 2.07 -8.26 6.08
C PRO A 116 3.19 -7.38 6.63
N ASP A 117 2.87 -6.62 7.68
CA ASP A 117 3.88 -5.90 8.44
C ASP A 117 4.86 -6.89 9.09
N PRO A 118 6.18 -6.64 9.09
CA PRO A 118 7.15 -7.55 9.71
C PRO A 118 6.89 -7.85 11.18
N VAL A 119 6.21 -6.95 11.91
CA VAL A 119 5.96 -7.12 13.35
C VAL A 119 4.73 -7.99 13.64
N VAL A 120 3.94 -8.36 12.63
CA VAL A 120 2.76 -9.23 12.82
C VAL A 120 3.03 -10.67 12.39
N PRO A 121 2.44 -11.68 13.06
CA PRO A 121 2.54 -13.07 12.63
C PRO A 121 1.85 -13.28 11.27
N GLN A 122 2.64 -13.29 10.19
CA GLN A 122 2.13 -13.32 8.81
C GLN A 122 1.14 -14.47 8.55
N ARG A 123 1.45 -15.67 9.07
CA ARG A 123 0.59 -16.85 8.93
C ARG A 123 -0.79 -16.62 9.54
N LEU A 124 -0.88 -15.97 10.70
CA LEU A 124 -2.15 -15.76 11.38
C LEU A 124 -2.98 -14.69 10.65
N VAL A 125 -2.36 -13.56 10.30
CA VAL A 125 -3.05 -12.47 9.60
C VAL A 125 -3.57 -12.96 8.25
N MET A 126 -2.74 -13.59 7.43
CA MET A 126 -3.19 -14.07 6.13
C MET A 126 -4.21 -15.19 6.25
N ALA A 127 -4.00 -16.19 7.11
CA ALA A 127 -4.97 -17.28 7.26
C ALA A 127 -6.33 -16.78 7.74
N SER A 128 -6.36 -15.86 8.70
CA SER A 128 -7.61 -15.28 9.21
C SER A 128 -8.34 -14.46 8.14
N GLU A 129 -7.61 -13.70 7.32
CA GLU A 129 -8.21 -12.92 6.23
C GLU A 129 -8.76 -13.83 5.11
N VAL A 130 -7.99 -14.82 4.68
CA VAL A 130 -8.42 -15.79 3.65
C VAL A 130 -9.65 -16.56 4.12
N ALA A 131 -9.62 -17.11 5.34
CA ALA A 131 -10.75 -17.84 5.90
C ALA A 131 -12.00 -16.96 6.01
N THR A 132 -11.83 -15.69 6.41
CA THR A 132 -12.96 -14.75 6.49
C THR A 132 -13.54 -14.45 5.11
N LEU A 133 -12.72 -14.12 4.11
CA LEU A 133 -13.20 -13.85 2.75
C LEU A 133 -13.83 -15.07 2.09
N GLU A 134 -13.33 -16.27 2.40
CA GLU A 134 -13.91 -17.53 1.95
C GLU A 134 -15.28 -17.78 2.60
N PHE A 135 -15.38 -17.66 3.92
CA PHE A 135 -16.65 -17.79 4.65
C PHE A 135 -17.71 -16.80 4.15
N LEU A 136 -17.37 -15.50 4.04
CA LEU A 136 -18.29 -14.46 3.56
C LEU A 136 -18.81 -14.76 2.15
N ARG A 137 -17.97 -15.35 1.29
CA ARG A 137 -18.36 -15.73 -0.07
C ARG A 137 -19.18 -17.02 -0.10
N ALA A 138 -18.70 -18.07 0.55
CA ALA A 138 -19.24 -19.42 0.42
C ALA A 138 -20.56 -19.58 1.21
N GLU A 139 -20.54 -19.11 2.46
CA GLU A 139 -21.65 -19.28 3.39
C GLU A 139 -22.65 -18.12 3.27
N LEU A 140 -22.16 -16.88 3.27
CA LEU A 140 -23.04 -15.70 3.25
C LEU A 140 -23.37 -15.17 1.85
N ARG A 141 -22.74 -15.73 0.80
CA ARG A 141 -22.96 -15.32 -0.60
C ARG A 141 -22.78 -13.82 -0.85
N LEU A 142 -21.92 -13.17 -0.05
CA LEU A 142 -21.64 -11.75 -0.19
C LEU A 142 -20.66 -11.48 -1.34
N PRO A 143 -20.81 -10.35 -2.05
CA PRO A 143 -19.92 -9.96 -3.14
C PRO A 143 -18.58 -9.42 -2.59
N VAL A 144 -17.78 -10.30 -1.99
CA VAL A 144 -16.45 -9.96 -1.45
C VAL A 144 -15.33 -10.21 -2.48
N PRO A 145 -14.16 -9.56 -2.37
CA PRO A 145 -13.02 -9.75 -3.27
C PRO A 145 -12.44 -11.17 -3.24
N ARG A 146 -12.01 -11.70 -4.39
CA ARG A 146 -11.46 -13.07 -4.51
C ARG A 146 -9.95 -13.06 -4.27
N VAL A 147 -9.51 -13.91 -3.34
CA VAL A 147 -8.11 -14.22 -3.15
C VAL A 147 -7.65 -15.07 -4.34
N LEU A 148 -6.67 -14.58 -5.10
CA LEU A 148 -6.13 -15.32 -6.25
C LEU A 148 -4.91 -16.17 -5.86
N THR A 149 -4.10 -15.64 -4.96
CA THR A 149 -2.92 -16.33 -4.42
C THR A 149 -2.63 -15.85 -3.01
N ALA A 150 -2.15 -16.76 -2.16
CA ALA A 150 -1.70 -16.48 -0.81
C ALA A 150 -0.53 -17.42 -0.45
N GLY A 151 0.52 -16.90 0.16
CA GLY A 151 1.70 -17.69 0.50
C GLY A 151 2.43 -17.13 1.72
N ALA A 152 2.81 -18.00 2.66
CA ALA A 152 3.54 -17.64 3.88
C ALA A 152 5.07 -17.82 3.76
N ARG A 153 5.58 -18.10 2.55
CA ARG A 153 7.00 -18.39 2.34
C ARG A 153 7.74 -17.13 1.89
N THR A 154 8.78 -16.81 2.65
CA THR A 154 9.92 -15.93 2.37
C THR A 154 9.91 -15.30 0.98
N LEU A 155 9.57 -14.00 0.89
CA LEU A 155 9.87 -13.06 -0.21
C LEU A 155 9.91 -13.62 -1.66
N HIS A 156 9.09 -14.61 -2.01
CA HIS A 156 9.05 -15.16 -3.37
C HIS A 156 7.64 -15.29 -3.95
N GLU A 157 6.58 -15.19 -3.13
CA GLU A 157 5.20 -15.28 -3.62
C GLU A 157 4.34 -14.26 -2.89
N ASN A 158 4.01 -13.18 -3.60
CA ASN A 158 3.18 -12.09 -3.08
C ASN A 158 1.70 -12.42 -3.26
N SER A 159 0.90 -12.16 -2.22
CA SER A 159 -0.54 -12.34 -2.22
C SER A 159 -1.22 -11.26 -3.07
N ALA A 160 -1.97 -11.66 -4.10
CA ALA A 160 -2.75 -10.77 -4.95
C ALA A 160 -4.24 -11.13 -4.86
N VAL A 161 -5.07 -10.12 -4.66
CA VAL A 161 -6.54 -10.18 -4.62
C VAL A 161 -7.04 -9.45 -5.86
N LYS A 162 -7.93 -10.07 -6.65
CA LYS A 162 -8.55 -9.37 -7.79
C LYS A 162 -9.69 -8.50 -7.29
N LEU A 163 -9.74 -7.24 -7.71
CA LEU A 163 -10.91 -6.40 -7.48
C LEU A 163 -11.82 -6.43 -8.71
N GLY A 164 -12.86 -7.28 -8.65
CA GLY A 164 -13.98 -7.29 -9.61
C GLY A 164 -13.68 -7.69 -11.06
N ASP A 165 -14.75 -7.88 -11.82
CA ASP A 165 -14.80 -8.01 -13.29
C ASP A 165 -15.42 -6.74 -13.89
#